data_AF-A0A2M7QJV9-F1
#
_entry.id   AF-A0A2M7QJV9-F1
#
_cell.length_a   1.000
_cell.length_b   1.000
_cell.length_c   1.000
_cell.angle_alpha   90.00
_cell.angle_beta   90.00
_cell.angle_gamma   90.00
#
_symmetry.space_group_name_H-M   'P 1'
#
loop_
_entity.id
_entity.type
_entity.pdbx_description
1 polymer ?
#
loop_
_entity_poly.entity_id
_entity_poly.type
_entity_poly.pdbx_seq_one_letter_code
_entity_poly.pdbx_strand_id
1 'polypeptide(L)'
;MASTTIGVGYRPLRIGFCVNPNNIDEIREVIRLNTMLWGGIYNPIIPVDSDLEFSKQLTNLFQVDLLYPLNRTKQLTDFIKDNKHLPWLHYQREIYQQDGQGLKPAIFDVSNLINYYWDKEFKTIKKSNCVLPKWNKSDKLDSVFAINFGQYPDNKNLLFNFEQGFSKGLRAKSLKINMNDNISSNLIGLFTPIKLTDSLLELSGNGWSWTDHGVYIGQHDNSIDLINFWNLRASAMDVYFLPIKYSKRMDAFIQKHVDRVFKRSIAQKFQTGVAFWYRSDLDENMVKKISDKYVKQGIPKVHHRLSNHSWNGLNIKPFMAHFESKNVLANIDKPYNRLTITLQHPGNEFEMNGYNNHQSLVVTYNPPTLHEYPEYTLSLPYLPDINEWYGRNITFDPFEFRVGKGEFGKIIKLYEDTAS
;
A
#
# COMPACT_ATOMS: atom_id res chain seq x y z
N MET A 1 -15.62 29.23 -24.77
CA MET A 1 -15.12 28.92 -23.41
C MET A 1 -16.25 28.33 -22.61
N ALA A 2 -16.21 27.03 -22.34
CA ALA A 2 -16.96 26.49 -21.20
C ALA A 2 -15.98 26.18 -20.08
N SER A 3 -16.51 25.90 -18.91
CA SER A 3 -15.74 25.61 -17.71
C SER A 3 -16.29 24.38 -17.03
N THR A 4 -15.40 23.54 -16.51
CA THR A 4 -15.78 22.38 -15.72
C THR A 4 -15.00 22.35 -14.42
N THR A 5 -15.45 21.56 -13.45
CA THR A 5 -14.73 21.37 -12.18
C THR A 5 -14.04 20.03 -12.20
N ILE A 6 -12.72 20.01 -11.99
CA ILE A 6 -11.92 18.78 -11.95
C ILE A 6 -11.37 18.60 -10.54
N GLY A 7 -11.53 17.40 -9.97
CA GLY A 7 -10.82 17.03 -8.75
C GLY A 7 -9.35 16.76 -9.07
N VAL A 8 -8.44 17.48 -8.42
CA VAL A 8 -6.99 17.29 -8.54
C VAL A 8 -6.46 16.84 -7.19
N GLY A 9 -5.81 15.69 -7.17
CA GLY A 9 -5.21 15.10 -5.98
C GLY A 9 -3.80 14.62 -6.24
N TYR A 10 -3.21 14.07 -5.20
CA TYR A 10 -1.96 13.34 -5.30
C TYR A 10 -2.14 11.96 -4.67
N ARG A 11 -1.27 11.03 -5.04
CA ARG A 11 -1.15 9.75 -4.31
C ARG A 11 0.24 9.15 -4.45
N PRO A 12 0.64 8.28 -3.52
CA PRO A 12 1.82 7.45 -3.74
C PRO A 12 1.67 6.53 -4.96
N LEU A 13 2.81 6.10 -5.50
CA LEU A 13 2.87 5.06 -6.52
C LEU A 13 2.41 3.72 -5.94
N ARG A 14 1.55 3.02 -6.67
CA ARG A 14 1.07 1.68 -6.36
C ARG A 14 1.99 0.68 -7.03
N ILE A 15 2.83 0.00 -6.25
CA ILE A 15 3.86 -0.90 -6.79
C ILE A 15 3.44 -2.36 -6.56
N GLY A 16 3.36 -3.14 -7.65
CA GLY A 16 3.26 -4.58 -7.58
C GLY A 16 4.64 -5.22 -7.42
N PHE A 17 4.96 -5.63 -6.19
CA PHE A 17 6.24 -6.30 -5.91
C PHE A 17 6.17 -7.76 -6.34
N CYS A 18 6.87 -8.09 -7.43
CA CYS A 18 6.90 -9.41 -8.02
C CYS A 18 7.95 -10.28 -7.32
N VAL A 19 7.52 -11.41 -6.76
CA VAL A 19 8.36 -12.34 -6.00
C VAL A 19 8.17 -13.78 -6.46
N ASN A 20 9.18 -14.62 -6.23
CA ASN A 20 8.99 -16.06 -6.22
C ASN A 20 8.15 -16.44 -4.98
N PRO A 21 6.95 -17.04 -5.14
CA PRO A 21 6.08 -17.37 -4.03
C PRO A 21 6.68 -18.38 -3.06
N ASN A 22 7.76 -19.07 -3.39
CA ASN A 22 8.43 -20.04 -2.49
C ASN A 22 9.60 -19.42 -1.72
N ASN A 23 9.88 -18.12 -1.87
CA ASN A 23 11.01 -17.45 -1.27
C ASN A 23 10.58 -16.46 -0.16
N ILE A 24 10.74 -16.87 1.11
CA ILE A 24 10.37 -16.04 2.27
C ILE A 24 11.35 -14.88 2.49
N ASP A 25 12.62 -15.01 2.09
CA ASP A 25 13.57 -13.90 2.12
C ASP A 25 13.12 -12.77 1.18
N GLU A 26 12.59 -13.14 0.01
CA GLU A 26 12.04 -12.17 -0.93
C GLU A 26 10.85 -11.43 -0.32
N ILE A 27 9.91 -12.14 0.31
CA ILE A 27 8.77 -11.52 0.99
C ILE A 27 9.26 -10.53 2.05
N ARG A 28 10.22 -10.92 2.89
CA ARG A 28 10.77 -10.03 3.94
C ARG A 28 11.41 -8.77 3.37
N GLU A 29 12.13 -8.87 2.27
CA GLU A 29 12.70 -7.70 1.62
C GLU A 29 11.61 -6.78 1.06
N VAL A 30 10.52 -7.32 0.48
CA VAL A 30 9.36 -6.50 0.09
C VAL A 30 8.77 -5.76 1.29
N ILE A 31 8.64 -6.41 2.44
CA ILE A 31 8.16 -5.73 3.66
C ILE A 31 9.08 -4.56 4.03
N ARG A 32 10.40 -4.72 3.87
CA ARG A 32 11.35 -3.65 4.17
C ARG A 32 11.23 -2.48 3.22
N LEU A 33 11.11 -2.76 1.92
CA LEU A 33 10.84 -1.75 0.91
C LEU A 33 9.52 -1.04 1.21
N ASN A 34 8.46 -1.76 1.51
CA ASN A 34 7.18 -1.15 1.84
C ASN A 34 7.18 -0.36 3.15
N THR A 35 8.03 -0.71 4.12
CA THR A 35 8.13 0.06 5.36
C THR A 35 8.78 1.43 5.15
N MET A 36 9.64 1.59 4.14
CA MET A 36 10.28 2.88 3.82
C MET A 36 9.43 3.77 2.90
N LEU A 37 8.46 3.23 2.16
CA LEU A 37 7.67 3.99 1.19
C LEU A 37 6.40 4.58 1.83
N TRP A 38 6.06 5.81 1.43
CA TRP A 38 4.74 6.37 1.77
C TRP A 38 3.68 5.60 0.98
N GLY A 39 2.64 5.12 1.66
CA GLY A 39 1.62 4.23 1.08
C GLY A 39 2.09 2.78 0.93
N GLY A 40 3.30 2.43 1.40
CA GLY A 40 3.86 1.10 1.20
C GLY A 40 3.04 -0.05 1.79
N ILE A 41 2.27 0.21 2.85
CA ILE A 41 1.28 -0.75 3.37
C ILE A 41 0.24 -1.22 2.33
N TYR A 42 0.00 -0.41 1.29
CA TYR A 42 -0.98 -0.65 0.21
C TYR A 42 -0.39 -1.27 -1.05
N ASN A 43 0.92 -1.44 -1.12
CA ASN A 43 1.57 -2.07 -2.27
C ASN A 43 1.39 -3.60 -2.19
N PRO A 44 0.76 -4.25 -3.18
CA PRO A 44 0.57 -5.69 -3.16
C PRO A 44 1.89 -6.45 -3.40
N ILE A 45 1.94 -7.67 -2.85
CA ILE A 45 2.92 -8.68 -3.25
C ILE A 45 2.28 -9.53 -4.34
N ILE A 46 2.92 -9.56 -5.50
CA ILE A 46 2.48 -10.32 -6.68
C ILE A 46 3.30 -11.62 -6.74
N PRO A 47 2.76 -12.77 -6.34
CA PRO A 47 3.42 -14.04 -6.54
C PRO A 47 3.49 -14.34 -8.03
N VAL A 48 4.68 -14.59 -8.56
CA VAL A 48 4.89 -15.00 -9.96
C VAL A 48 5.37 -16.44 -9.96
N ASP A 49 4.46 -17.35 -10.29
CA ASP A 49 4.73 -18.78 -10.42
C ASP A 49 4.55 -19.25 -11.88
N SER A 50 4.54 -20.56 -12.13
CA SER A 50 4.31 -21.12 -13.45
C SER A 50 2.96 -20.74 -14.04
N ASP A 51 1.94 -20.62 -13.18
CA ASP A 51 0.62 -20.08 -13.55
C ASP A 51 0.58 -18.58 -13.25
N LEU A 52 0.49 -17.78 -14.32
CA LEU A 52 0.51 -16.32 -14.27
C LEU A 52 -0.88 -15.69 -14.11
N GLU A 53 -1.96 -16.47 -14.18
CA GLU A 53 -3.33 -15.92 -14.16
C GLU A 53 -3.61 -15.19 -12.85
N PHE A 54 -3.18 -15.76 -11.72
CA PHE A 54 -3.33 -15.10 -10.43
C PHE A 54 -2.46 -13.82 -10.32
N SER A 55 -1.26 -13.83 -10.88
CA SER A 55 -0.37 -12.66 -10.92
C SER A 55 -0.99 -11.51 -11.70
N LYS A 56 -1.58 -11.79 -12.87
CA LYS A 56 -2.31 -10.81 -13.70
C LYS A 56 -3.57 -10.30 -12.98
N GLN A 57 -4.32 -11.20 -12.35
CA GLN A 57 -5.51 -10.87 -11.60
C GLN A 57 -5.21 -9.86 -10.48
N LEU A 58 -4.16 -10.09 -9.69
CA LEU A 58 -3.74 -9.15 -8.64
C LEU A 58 -3.23 -7.82 -9.23
N THR A 59 -2.43 -7.88 -10.30
CA THR A 59 -1.92 -6.67 -10.99
C THR A 59 -3.06 -5.75 -11.41
N ASN A 60 -4.11 -6.31 -12.03
CA ASN A 60 -5.28 -5.56 -12.47
C ASN A 60 -6.18 -5.11 -11.31
N LEU A 61 -6.37 -5.96 -10.31
CA LEU A 61 -7.24 -5.68 -9.18
C LEU A 61 -6.74 -4.51 -8.34
N PHE A 62 -5.43 -4.47 -8.07
CA PHE A 62 -4.79 -3.40 -7.31
C PHE A 62 -4.51 -2.14 -8.12
N GLN A 63 -4.77 -2.14 -9.43
CA GLN A 63 -4.51 -1.01 -10.33
C GLN A 63 -3.10 -0.45 -10.14
N VAL A 64 -2.10 -1.35 -10.15
CA VAL A 64 -0.70 -0.97 -9.90
C VAL A 64 -0.19 -0.04 -11.01
N ASP A 65 0.67 0.90 -10.65
CA ASP A 65 1.31 1.81 -11.60
C ASP A 65 2.60 1.20 -12.18
N LEU A 66 3.27 0.35 -11.39
CA LEU A 66 4.58 -0.22 -11.69
C LEU A 66 4.67 -1.66 -11.20
N LEU A 67 5.42 -2.50 -11.92
CA LEU A 67 5.84 -3.83 -11.45
C LEU A 67 7.33 -3.82 -11.13
N TYR A 68 7.69 -4.25 -9.92
CA TYR A 68 9.08 -4.36 -9.49
C TYR A 68 9.49 -5.81 -9.31
N PRO A 69 10.48 -6.33 -10.05
CA PRO A 69 11.02 -7.66 -9.81
C PRO A 69 11.99 -7.61 -8.65
N LEU A 70 11.72 -8.31 -7.56
CA LEU A 70 12.66 -8.30 -6.44
C LEU A 70 14.00 -8.96 -6.80
N ASN A 71 13.94 -9.98 -7.66
CA ASN A 71 15.09 -10.65 -8.24
C ASN A 71 14.98 -10.71 -9.76
N ARG A 72 16.13 -10.78 -10.45
CA ARG A 72 16.19 -10.81 -11.93
C ARG A 72 16.13 -12.24 -12.49
N THR A 73 15.23 -13.07 -11.97
CA THR A 73 14.99 -14.38 -12.58
C THR A 73 14.34 -14.21 -13.95
N LYS A 74 14.53 -15.18 -14.84
CA LYS A 74 13.92 -15.16 -16.18
C LYS A 74 12.39 -15.01 -16.08
N GLN A 75 11.77 -15.78 -15.21
CA GLN A 75 10.31 -15.79 -15.00
C GLN A 75 9.77 -14.42 -14.57
N LEU A 76 10.37 -13.78 -13.56
CA LEU A 76 9.97 -12.44 -13.12
C LEU A 76 10.18 -11.39 -14.21
N THR A 77 11.30 -11.51 -14.93
CA THR A 77 11.64 -10.59 -16.02
C THR A 77 10.67 -10.72 -17.19
N ASP A 78 10.28 -11.93 -17.56
CA ASP A 78 9.36 -12.21 -18.65
C ASP A 78 7.94 -11.73 -18.29
N PHE A 79 7.47 -12.00 -17.06
CA PHE A 79 6.19 -11.46 -16.58
C PHE A 79 6.12 -9.92 -16.68
N ILE A 80 7.19 -9.21 -16.29
CA ILE A 80 7.22 -7.74 -16.40
C ILE A 80 7.23 -7.28 -17.86
N LYS A 81 8.00 -7.96 -18.72
CA LYS A 81 8.05 -7.64 -20.16
C LYS A 81 6.70 -7.83 -20.84
N ASP A 82 5.88 -8.77 -20.38
CA ASP A 82 4.53 -8.99 -20.91
C ASP A 82 3.56 -7.88 -20.51
N ASN A 83 3.81 -7.19 -19.39
CA ASN A 83 3.03 -6.05 -18.90
C ASN A 83 3.60 -4.70 -19.39
N LYS A 84 3.74 -4.54 -20.71
CA LYS A 84 4.35 -3.35 -21.34
C LYS A 84 3.65 -2.03 -21.00
N HIS A 85 2.37 -2.10 -20.64
CA HIS A 85 1.57 -0.94 -20.26
C HIS A 85 1.89 -0.40 -18.85
N LEU A 86 2.77 -1.09 -18.10
CA LEU A 86 3.28 -0.70 -16.78
C LEU A 86 4.82 -0.54 -16.79
N PRO A 87 5.37 0.34 -17.65
CA PRO A 87 6.81 0.54 -17.71
C PRO A 87 7.35 1.06 -16.39
N TRP A 88 8.57 0.64 -16.04
CA TRP A 88 9.28 1.22 -14.90
C TRP A 88 9.65 2.69 -15.17
N LEU A 89 9.81 3.47 -14.10
CA LEU A 89 10.11 4.91 -14.14
C LEU A 89 11.34 5.23 -15.01
N HIS A 90 11.10 5.89 -16.15
CA HIS A 90 12.12 6.33 -17.11
C HIS A 90 13.16 5.22 -17.47
N TYR A 91 14.40 5.61 -17.76
CA TYR A 91 15.51 4.69 -18.09
C TYR A 91 16.08 3.92 -16.87
N GLN A 92 15.72 4.31 -15.64
CA GLN A 92 16.31 3.76 -14.42
C GLN A 92 15.44 2.66 -13.83
N ARG A 93 15.75 1.39 -14.12
CA ARG A 93 14.99 0.19 -13.73
C ARG A 93 15.14 -0.23 -12.25
N GLU A 94 15.46 0.70 -11.36
CA GLU A 94 15.81 0.40 -9.96
C GLU A 94 14.96 1.23 -8.99
N ILE A 95 14.68 0.65 -7.83
CA ILE A 95 14.00 1.36 -6.74
C ILE A 95 14.94 2.33 -6.01
N TYR A 96 16.24 2.06 -6.07
CA TYR A 96 17.29 2.91 -5.52
C TYR A 96 18.08 3.59 -6.65
N GLN A 97 18.40 4.85 -6.45
CA GLN A 97 19.31 5.63 -7.29
C GLN A 97 20.62 5.83 -6.55
N GLN A 98 21.73 5.69 -7.27
CA GLN A 98 23.05 6.04 -6.76
C GLN A 98 23.17 7.56 -6.70
N ASP A 99 23.62 8.08 -5.55
CA ASP A 99 23.92 9.49 -5.35
C ASP A 99 25.20 9.64 -4.51
N GLY A 100 26.27 10.07 -5.17
CA GLY A 100 27.63 9.99 -4.63
C GLY A 100 27.99 8.56 -4.21
N GLN A 101 28.36 8.38 -2.95
CA GLN A 101 28.68 7.05 -2.39
C GLN A 101 27.45 6.31 -1.85
N GLY A 102 26.31 6.98 -1.70
CA GLY A 102 25.10 6.43 -1.08
C GLY A 102 23.98 6.12 -2.07
N LEU A 103 22.88 5.61 -1.52
CA LEU A 103 21.66 5.26 -2.22
C LEU A 103 20.49 6.09 -1.68
N LYS A 104 19.59 6.50 -2.58
CA LYS A 104 18.31 7.13 -2.22
C LYS A 104 17.18 6.51 -3.03
N PRO A 105 15.96 6.38 -2.50
CA PRO A 105 14.86 5.80 -3.25
C PRO A 105 14.35 6.74 -4.33
N ALA A 106 14.03 6.16 -5.50
CA ALA A 106 13.39 6.87 -6.60
C ALA A 106 11.90 7.16 -6.34
N ILE A 107 11.31 6.48 -5.36
CA ILE A 107 9.88 6.51 -5.02
C ILE A 107 9.70 7.35 -3.76
N PHE A 108 8.56 8.06 -3.67
CA PHE A 108 8.21 8.87 -2.51
C PHE A 108 8.23 8.06 -1.20
N ASP A 109 9.06 8.50 -0.26
CA ASP A 109 9.39 7.77 0.96
C ASP A 109 8.84 8.45 2.24
N VAL A 110 8.94 7.76 3.38
CA VAL A 110 8.43 8.25 4.66
C VAL A 110 9.28 9.36 5.31
N SER A 111 10.39 9.78 4.70
CA SER A 111 11.19 10.89 5.25
C SER A 111 10.41 12.21 5.26
N ASN A 112 9.57 12.43 4.24
CA ASN A 112 8.70 13.61 4.15
C ASN A 112 7.66 13.60 5.28
N LEU A 113 7.04 12.45 5.55
CA LEU A 113 6.15 12.25 6.70
C LEU A 113 6.83 12.52 8.04
N ILE A 114 8.07 12.04 8.20
CA ILE A 114 8.82 12.23 9.45
C ILE A 114 9.07 13.72 9.69
N ASN A 115 9.44 14.48 8.65
CA ASN A 115 9.63 15.93 8.75
C ASN A 115 8.32 16.65 9.04
N TYR A 116 7.25 16.30 8.32
CA TYR A 116 5.90 16.84 8.56
C TYR A 116 5.49 16.68 10.02
N TYR A 117 5.57 15.45 10.55
CA TYR A 117 5.21 15.17 11.94
C TYR A 117 6.15 15.85 12.92
N TRP A 118 7.46 15.90 12.63
CA TRP A 118 8.40 16.63 13.46
C TRP A 118 7.95 18.07 13.65
N ASP A 119 7.71 18.81 12.57
CA ASP A 119 7.40 20.23 12.66
C ASP A 119 5.98 20.51 13.17
N LYS A 120 4.99 19.66 12.85
CA LYS A 120 3.60 19.87 13.27
C LYS A 120 3.28 19.37 14.67
N GLU A 121 3.92 18.29 15.12
CA GLU A 121 3.51 17.57 16.33
C GLU A 121 4.66 17.26 17.30
N PHE A 122 5.81 16.78 16.81
CA PHE A 122 6.80 16.15 17.69
C PHE A 122 7.89 17.08 18.22
N LYS A 123 8.06 18.28 17.64
CA LYS A 123 9.08 19.26 18.04
C LYS A 123 8.97 19.65 19.51
N THR A 124 7.75 19.87 19.99
CA THR A 124 7.47 20.43 21.34
C THR A 124 7.12 19.37 22.38
N ILE A 125 6.74 18.16 21.99
CA ILE A 125 6.30 17.14 22.94
C ILE A 125 7.46 16.34 23.54
N LYS A 126 7.28 15.84 24.76
CA LYS A 126 8.31 15.03 25.47
C LYS A 126 8.11 13.52 25.33
N LYS A 127 6.89 13.07 25.05
CA LYS A 127 6.54 11.64 24.95
C LYS A 127 5.67 11.42 23.72
N SER A 128 6.01 10.40 22.93
CA SER A 128 5.20 9.93 21.82
C SER A 128 4.52 8.60 22.14
N ASN A 129 3.46 8.29 21.39
CA ASN A 129 2.87 6.97 21.26
C ASN A 129 3.56 6.11 20.17
N CYS A 130 4.64 6.63 19.58
CA CYS A 130 5.41 5.94 18.56
C CYS A 130 6.35 4.91 19.21
N VAL A 131 6.42 3.73 18.62
CA VAL A 131 7.34 2.67 19.07
C VAL A 131 8.04 2.03 17.89
N LEU A 132 9.31 1.69 18.11
CA LEU A 132 10.12 0.92 17.18
C LEU A 132 10.32 -0.47 17.79
N PRO A 133 9.52 -1.48 17.40
CA PRO A 133 9.72 -2.82 17.89
C PRO A 133 11.03 -3.40 17.34
N LYS A 134 11.82 -4.03 18.21
CA LYS A 134 13.09 -4.67 17.86
C LYS A 134 13.08 -6.10 18.36
N TRP A 135 13.43 -7.03 17.49
CA TRP A 135 13.51 -8.46 17.78
C TRP A 135 14.79 -9.06 17.19
N ASN A 136 15.12 -10.28 17.60
CA ASN A 136 16.24 -11.02 17.02
C ASN A 136 15.80 -11.67 15.70
N LYS A 137 16.59 -11.55 14.64
CA LYS A 137 16.33 -12.19 13.33
C LYS A 137 16.24 -13.72 13.39
N SER A 138 16.77 -14.33 14.45
CA SER A 138 16.69 -15.78 14.72
C SER A 138 15.38 -16.20 15.39
N ASP A 139 14.54 -15.25 15.83
CA ASP A 139 13.20 -15.56 16.34
C ASP A 139 12.38 -16.20 15.21
N LYS A 140 11.68 -17.30 15.52
CA LYS A 140 10.84 -18.00 14.55
C LYS A 140 9.74 -17.10 13.99
N LEU A 141 9.32 -16.07 14.72
CA LEU A 141 8.32 -15.11 14.28
C LEU A 141 8.90 -13.87 13.58
N ASP A 142 10.18 -13.86 13.15
CA ASP A 142 10.83 -12.74 12.45
C ASP A 142 9.95 -12.19 11.31
N SER A 143 9.53 -13.05 10.38
CA SER A 143 8.64 -12.67 9.27
C SER A 143 7.29 -12.15 9.76
N VAL A 144 6.72 -12.76 10.80
CA VAL A 144 5.42 -12.36 11.37
C VAL A 144 5.51 -10.99 12.06
N PHE A 145 6.64 -10.66 12.70
CA PHE A 145 6.86 -9.35 13.28
C PHE A 145 7.13 -8.29 12.20
N ALA A 146 7.90 -8.64 11.17
CA ALA A 146 8.15 -7.76 10.04
C ALA A 146 6.83 -7.39 9.35
N ILE A 147 6.01 -8.37 8.97
CA ILE A 147 4.69 -8.07 8.39
C ILE A 147 3.84 -7.30 9.40
N ASN A 148 3.76 -7.65 10.69
CA ASN A 148 2.84 -6.96 11.62
C ASN A 148 3.24 -5.51 11.94
N PHE A 149 4.53 -5.21 12.08
CA PHE A 149 5.00 -3.95 12.65
C PHE A 149 5.85 -3.10 11.69
N GLY A 150 6.30 -3.67 10.58
CA GLY A 150 7.28 -3.07 9.68
C GLY A 150 8.71 -3.24 10.16
N GLN A 151 9.63 -3.29 9.21
CA GLN A 151 11.07 -3.38 9.44
C GLN A 151 11.77 -2.54 8.37
N TYR A 152 12.68 -1.65 8.72
CA TYR A 152 13.43 -0.89 7.70
C TYR A 152 14.57 -1.73 7.11
N PRO A 153 15.03 -1.41 5.88
CA PRO A 153 16.26 -1.99 5.33
C PRO A 153 17.48 -1.66 6.19
N ASP A 154 18.34 -2.65 6.44
CA ASP A 154 19.53 -2.52 7.30
C ASP A 154 20.86 -2.65 6.53
N ASN A 155 20.85 -3.29 5.36
CA ASN A 155 22.05 -3.64 4.59
C ASN A 155 22.29 -2.76 3.36
N LYS A 156 21.79 -1.52 3.37
CA LYS A 156 21.90 -0.60 2.23
C LYS A 156 22.62 0.66 2.68
N ASN A 157 23.53 1.18 1.86
CA ASN A 157 24.21 2.46 2.12
C ASN A 157 23.25 3.64 1.85
N LEU A 158 22.10 3.67 2.54
CA LEU A 158 21.06 4.66 2.33
C LEU A 158 21.51 6.02 2.87
N LEU A 159 21.34 7.06 2.07
CA LEU A 159 21.63 8.44 2.48
C LEU A 159 20.72 8.89 3.62
N PHE A 160 19.50 8.35 3.72
CA PHE A 160 18.61 8.56 4.85
C PHE A 160 18.51 7.29 5.71
N ASN A 161 18.79 7.43 7.01
CA ASN A 161 18.62 6.35 7.97
C ASN A 161 17.17 6.36 8.51
N PHE A 162 16.30 5.55 7.91
CA PHE A 162 14.88 5.49 8.25
C PHE A 162 14.60 5.09 9.71
N GLU A 163 15.40 4.17 10.28
CA GLU A 163 15.25 3.78 11.67
C GLU A 163 15.57 4.95 12.62
N GLN A 164 16.65 5.67 12.33
CA GLN A 164 17.04 6.85 13.09
C GLN A 164 16.04 8.00 12.88
N GLY A 165 15.57 8.20 11.65
CA GLY A 165 14.54 9.19 11.31
C GLY A 165 13.25 8.94 12.10
N PHE A 166 12.75 7.70 12.10
CA PHE A 166 11.57 7.31 12.87
C PHE A 166 11.78 7.48 14.39
N SER A 167 12.90 6.97 14.92
CA SER A 167 13.16 7.01 16.36
C SER A 167 13.40 8.42 16.89
N LYS A 168 14.18 9.27 16.19
CA LYS A 168 14.46 10.63 16.63
C LYS A 168 13.37 11.60 16.23
N GLY A 169 12.95 11.57 14.96
CA GLY A 169 11.95 12.49 14.39
C GLY A 169 10.55 12.29 14.98
N LEU A 170 10.16 11.06 15.34
CA LEU A 170 8.87 10.80 15.99
C LEU A 170 9.02 10.49 17.49
N ARG A 171 10.21 10.72 18.05
CA ARG A 171 10.59 10.41 19.43
C ARG A 171 10.22 8.97 19.84
N ALA A 172 10.24 8.03 18.89
CA ALA A 172 9.73 6.69 19.10
C ALA A 172 10.56 5.93 20.13
N LYS A 173 9.88 5.22 21.03
CA LYS A 173 10.57 4.38 22.02
C LYS A 173 10.94 3.04 21.41
N SER A 174 12.18 2.61 21.64
CA SER A 174 12.59 1.24 21.31
C SER A 174 11.85 0.27 22.22
N LEU A 175 11.14 -0.70 21.63
CA LEU A 175 10.48 -1.78 22.36
C LEU A 175 11.13 -3.11 21.99
N LYS A 176 11.83 -3.74 22.93
CA LYS A 176 12.45 -5.05 22.69
C LYS A 176 11.40 -6.16 22.83
N ILE A 177 11.24 -6.96 21.79
CA ILE A 177 10.51 -8.23 21.80
C ILE A 177 11.55 -9.34 21.97
N ASN A 178 11.60 -9.96 23.15
CA ASN A 178 12.54 -11.05 23.37
C ASN A 178 12.05 -12.34 22.69
N MET A 179 13.01 -13.22 22.42
CA MET A 179 12.75 -14.52 21.83
C MET A 179 11.87 -15.34 22.77
N ASN A 180 10.84 -15.97 22.21
CA ASN A 180 9.84 -16.81 22.92
C ASN A 180 8.92 -16.09 23.92
N ASP A 181 9.16 -14.82 24.26
CA ASP A 181 8.26 -14.05 25.13
C ASP A 181 6.90 -13.81 24.47
N ASN A 182 5.88 -13.66 25.31
CA ASN A 182 4.55 -13.25 24.88
C ASN A 182 4.58 -11.79 24.38
N ILE A 183 3.81 -11.53 23.33
CA ILE A 183 3.70 -10.20 22.73
C ILE A 183 2.75 -9.35 23.58
N SER A 184 3.25 -8.20 24.02
CA SER A 184 2.45 -7.28 24.84
C SER A 184 1.26 -6.77 24.05
N SER A 185 0.06 -6.88 24.64
CA SER A 185 -1.15 -6.26 24.10
C SER A 185 -1.05 -4.74 24.02
N ASN A 186 -0.12 -4.11 24.73
CA ASN A 186 0.12 -2.67 24.64
C ASN A 186 0.58 -2.21 23.26
N LEU A 187 1.12 -3.10 22.42
CA LEU A 187 1.44 -2.78 21.02
C LEU A 187 0.21 -2.42 20.17
N ILE A 188 -0.99 -2.93 20.54
CA ILE A 188 -2.23 -2.52 19.88
C ILE A 188 -2.52 -1.04 20.16
N GLY A 189 -2.56 -0.25 19.09
CA GLY A 189 -2.83 1.18 19.13
C GLY A 189 -1.57 2.06 19.23
N LEU A 190 -0.37 1.46 19.29
CA LEU A 190 0.88 2.22 19.16
C LEU A 190 1.21 2.44 17.69
N PHE A 191 1.92 3.53 17.42
CA PHE A 191 2.31 3.92 16.08
C PHE A 191 3.66 3.29 15.72
N THR A 192 3.63 2.27 14.88
CA THR A 192 4.80 1.49 14.43
C THR A 192 5.29 1.94 13.05
N PRO A 193 6.49 1.52 12.60
CA PRO A 193 6.99 1.87 11.27
C PRO A 193 6.00 1.59 10.13
N ILE A 194 5.34 0.42 10.11
CA ILE A 194 4.37 0.15 9.03
C ILE A 194 3.14 1.06 9.10
N LYS A 195 2.73 1.49 10.29
CA LYS A 195 1.60 2.42 10.46
C LYS A 195 1.92 3.84 10.00
N LEU A 196 3.20 4.24 10.01
CA LEU A 196 3.61 5.51 9.43
C LEU A 196 3.28 5.59 7.93
N THR A 197 3.41 4.47 7.21
CA THR A 197 3.19 4.45 5.75
C THR A 197 1.74 4.73 5.33
N ASP A 198 0.78 4.56 6.24
CA ASP A 198 -0.65 4.83 6.08
C ASP A 198 -1.00 6.31 6.35
N SER A 199 -0.11 7.05 7.04
CA SER A 199 -0.46 8.35 7.59
C SER A 199 -0.79 9.41 6.53
N LEU A 200 -1.76 10.27 6.85
CA LEU A 200 -2.28 11.34 6.00
C LEU A 200 -2.88 10.86 4.66
N LEU A 201 -3.11 9.55 4.49
CA LEU A 201 -3.79 9.02 3.34
C LEU A 201 -5.28 8.86 3.63
N GLU A 202 -6.08 9.27 2.66
CA GLU A 202 -7.49 8.94 2.56
C GLU A 202 -7.65 7.67 1.74
N LEU A 203 -8.72 6.94 2.05
CA LEU A 203 -9.07 5.70 1.36
C LEU A 203 -10.37 5.92 0.60
N SER A 204 -10.28 5.81 -0.73
CA SER A 204 -11.44 5.81 -1.60
C SER A 204 -11.60 4.49 -2.33
N GLY A 205 -12.79 4.29 -2.88
CA GLY A 205 -13.17 3.02 -3.47
C GLY A 205 -13.61 2.03 -2.40
N ASN A 206 -14.91 1.80 -2.29
CA ASN A 206 -15.42 0.55 -1.76
C ASN A 206 -16.89 0.39 -2.18
N GLY A 207 -17.17 -0.69 -2.90
CA GLY A 207 -18.55 -1.15 -3.09
C GLY A 207 -18.86 -2.25 -2.07
N TRP A 208 -19.99 -2.93 -2.24
CA TRP A 208 -20.23 -4.19 -1.52
C TRP A 208 -19.10 -5.19 -1.83
N SER A 209 -18.33 -5.56 -0.79
CA SER A 209 -17.26 -6.56 -0.82
C SER A 209 -16.91 -7.02 0.61
N TRP A 210 -16.10 -8.08 0.75
CA TRP A 210 -15.57 -8.58 2.02
C TRP A 210 -14.47 -7.64 2.52
N THR A 211 -14.85 -6.54 3.18
CA THR A 211 -13.91 -5.59 3.79
C THR A 211 -13.81 -5.76 5.31
N ASP A 212 -14.06 -6.97 5.79
CA ASP A 212 -14.12 -7.27 7.21
C ASP A 212 -12.73 -7.25 7.85
N HIS A 213 -12.59 -6.46 8.92
CA HIS A 213 -11.37 -6.42 9.73
C HIS A 213 -11.30 -7.63 10.66
N GLY A 214 -10.10 -7.99 11.11
CA GLY A 214 -9.96 -9.12 12.03
C GLY A 214 -8.58 -9.77 12.06
N VAL A 215 -8.53 -11.09 11.99
CA VAL A 215 -7.32 -11.88 12.21
C VAL A 215 -7.08 -12.80 11.03
N TYR A 216 -5.83 -12.88 10.57
CA TYR A 216 -5.40 -13.90 9.63
C TYR A 216 -4.78 -15.07 10.41
N ILE A 217 -5.30 -16.28 10.23
CA ILE A 217 -4.80 -17.50 10.87
C ILE A 217 -4.00 -18.30 9.84
N GLY A 218 -2.71 -18.50 10.09
CA GLY A 218 -1.84 -19.19 9.15
C GLY A 218 -0.54 -19.74 9.76
N GLN A 219 0.28 -20.34 8.91
CA GLN A 219 1.60 -20.84 9.24
C GLN A 219 2.65 -19.74 9.06
N HIS A 220 3.39 -19.45 10.13
CA HIS A 220 4.42 -18.40 10.18
C HIS A 220 5.56 -18.56 9.15
N ASP A 221 5.81 -19.79 8.72
CA ASP A 221 6.87 -20.23 7.81
C ASP A 221 6.31 -20.63 6.43
N ASN A 222 5.06 -20.29 6.14
CA ASN A 222 4.47 -20.49 4.83
C ASN A 222 4.36 -19.15 4.07
N SER A 223 5.02 -19.07 2.93
CA SER A 223 5.07 -17.89 2.08
C SER A 223 3.70 -17.44 1.56
N ILE A 224 2.84 -18.38 1.17
CA ILE A 224 1.48 -18.07 0.68
C ILE A 224 0.64 -17.42 1.79
N ASP A 225 0.78 -17.89 3.04
CA ASP A 225 0.10 -17.28 4.18
C ASP A 225 0.57 -15.84 4.43
N LEU A 226 1.87 -15.59 4.32
CA LEU A 226 2.44 -14.24 4.45
C LEU A 226 1.97 -13.30 3.33
N ILE A 227 1.93 -13.79 2.08
CA ILE A 227 1.45 -13.04 0.91
C ILE A 227 -0.04 -12.72 1.04
N ASN A 228 -0.87 -13.72 1.37
CA ASN A 228 -2.31 -13.52 1.57
C ASN A 228 -2.60 -12.51 2.66
N PHE A 229 -1.92 -12.63 3.81
CA PHE A 229 -2.02 -11.65 4.88
C PHE A 229 -1.67 -10.24 4.43
N TRP A 230 -0.52 -10.09 3.75
CA TRP A 230 -0.08 -8.79 3.28
C TRP A 230 -1.06 -8.19 2.28
N ASN A 231 -1.56 -8.96 1.32
CA ASN A 231 -2.48 -8.44 0.32
C ASN A 231 -3.86 -8.08 0.90
N LEU A 232 -4.34 -8.78 1.94
CA LEU A 232 -5.55 -8.36 2.66
C LEU A 232 -5.33 -7.00 3.32
N ARG A 233 -4.17 -6.81 3.95
CA ARG A 233 -3.80 -5.52 4.51
C ARG A 233 -3.64 -4.46 3.42
N ALA A 234 -3.03 -4.78 2.30
CA ALA A 234 -2.88 -3.87 1.17
C ALA A 234 -4.25 -3.47 0.59
N SER A 235 -5.28 -4.27 0.85
CA SER A 235 -6.69 -3.93 0.60
C SER A 235 -7.31 -3.08 1.72
N ALA A 236 -6.49 -2.39 2.52
CA ALA A 236 -6.85 -1.57 3.67
C ALA A 236 -7.62 -2.27 4.82
N MET A 237 -7.52 -3.59 4.91
CA MET A 237 -8.10 -4.32 6.04
C MET A 237 -7.20 -4.22 7.28
N ASP A 238 -7.79 -3.87 8.43
CA ASP A 238 -7.11 -3.87 9.74
C ASP A 238 -7.00 -5.31 10.26
N VAL A 239 -5.99 -6.03 9.74
CA VAL A 239 -5.71 -7.43 10.08
C VAL A 239 -4.36 -7.61 10.78
N TYR A 240 -4.31 -8.56 11.71
CA TYR A 240 -3.07 -9.06 12.31
C TYR A 240 -2.91 -10.56 12.09
N PHE A 241 -1.66 -11.00 11.92
CA PHE A 241 -1.33 -12.41 11.71
C PHE A 241 -1.25 -13.18 13.04
N LEU A 242 -2.02 -14.27 13.16
CA LEU A 242 -1.99 -15.23 14.26
C LEU A 242 -1.30 -16.52 13.77
N PRO A 243 -0.05 -16.80 14.17
CA PRO A 243 0.66 -18.02 13.80
C PRO A 243 0.09 -19.23 14.54
N ILE A 244 -0.37 -20.25 13.82
CA ILE A 244 -1.02 -21.44 14.42
C ILE A 244 -0.12 -22.09 15.48
N LYS A 245 1.14 -22.38 15.12
CA LYS A 245 2.12 -23.07 15.98
C LYS A 245 2.54 -22.26 17.22
N TYR A 246 2.52 -20.93 17.13
CA TYR A 246 2.98 -20.01 18.18
C TYR A 246 1.85 -19.13 18.71
N SER A 247 0.60 -19.57 18.58
CA SER A 247 -0.60 -18.79 18.89
C SER A 247 -0.57 -18.23 20.32
N LYS A 248 -0.11 -19.05 21.29
CA LYS A 248 0.06 -18.65 22.70
C LYS A 248 0.88 -17.37 22.89
N ARG A 249 1.94 -17.16 22.11
CA ARG A 249 2.76 -15.93 22.21
C ARG A 249 1.96 -14.69 21.82
N MET A 250 0.95 -14.85 20.97
CA MET A 250 0.14 -13.78 20.42
C MET A 250 -1.20 -13.59 21.15
N ASP A 251 -1.56 -14.45 22.12
CA ASP A 251 -2.92 -14.51 22.68
C ASP A 251 -3.41 -13.17 23.22
N ALA A 252 -2.64 -12.54 24.12
CA ALA A 252 -3.03 -11.26 24.72
C ALA A 252 -3.13 -10.13 23.68
N PHE A 253 -2.23 -10.15 22.69
CA PHE A 253 -2.21 -9.16 21.61
C PHE A 253 -3.42 -9.32 20.68
N ILE A 254 -3.71 -10.54 20.24
CA ILE A 254 -4.81 -10.86 19.34
C ILE A 254 -6.15 -10.64 20.04
N GLN A 255 -6.30 -11.02 21.32
CA GLN A 255 -7.51 -10.73 22.08
C GLN A 255 -7.83 -9.24 22.07
N LYS A 256 -6.85 -8.38 22.35
CA LYS A 256 -7.07 -6.92 22.35
C LYS A 256 -7.37 -6.36 20.96
N HIS A 257 -6.81 -6.96 19.90
CA HIS A 257 -7.19 -6.59 18.52
C HIS A 257 -8.62 -6.99 18.19
N VAL A 258 -9.03 -8.21 18.53
CA VAL A 258 -10.39 -8.72 18.36
C VAL A 258 -11.39 -7.82 19.08
N ASP A 259 -11.11 -7.44 20.33
CA ASP A 259 -11.95 -6.52 21.09
C ASP A 259 -12.06 -5.13 20.42
N ARG A 260 -10.95 -4.62 19.85
CA ARG A 260 -10.91 -3.34 19.12
C ARG A 260 -11.74 -3.40 17.83
N VAL A 261 -11.57 -4.46 17.04
CA VAL A 261 -12.33 -4.67 15.79
C VAL A 261 -13.81 -4.79 16.10
N PHE A 262 -14.19 -5.58 17.10
CA PHE A 262 -15.58 -5.73 17.51
C PHE A 262 -16.21 -4.41 17.98
N LYS A 263 -15.47 -3.60 18.75
CA LYS A 263 -15.94 -2.27 19.15
C LYS A 263 -16.20 -1.37 17.93
N ARG A 264 -15.34 -1.43 16.91
CA ARG A 264 -15.52 -0.70 15.65
C ARG A 264 -16.71 -1.23 14.86
N SER A 265 -16.91 -2.55 14.81
CA SER A 265 -18.04 -3.14 14.07
C SER A 265 -19.38 -2.77 14.68
N ILE A 266 -19.50 -2.67 16.01
CA ILE A 266 -20.73 -2.17 16.65
C ILE A 266 -21.03 -0.72 16.25
N ALA A 267 -20.01 0.12 16.13
CA ALA A 267 -20.18 1.51 15.71
C ALA A 267 -20.58 1.64 14.22
N GLN A 268 -20.30 0.62 13.40
CA GLN A 268 -20.57 0.62 11.97
C GLN A 268 -21.70 -0.37 11.64
N LYS A 269 -22.90 0.14 11.33
CA LYS A 269 -24.14 -0.66 11.11
C LYS A 269 -24.03 -1.82 10.09
N PHE A 270 -22.99 -1.85 9.26
CA PHE A 270 -22.83 -2.80 8.15
C PHE A 270 -21.65 -3.79 8.30
N GLN A 271 -20.93 -3.80 9.43
CA GLN A 271 -19.83 -4.76 9.63
C GLN A 271 -20.34 -6.09 10.23
N THR A 272 -19.83 -7.21 9.71
CA THR A 272 -20.28 -8.57 10.07
C THR A 272 -19.71 -9.11 11.40
N GLY A 273 -19.02 -8.27 12.17
CA GLY A 273 -18.33 -8.61 13.40
C GLY A 273 -16.83 -8.76 13.19
N VAL A 274 -16.23 -9.82 13.73
CA VAL A 274 -14.79 -10.08 13.62
C VAL A 274 -14.52 -11.15 12.57
N ALA A 275 -13.74 -10.82 11.54
CA ALA A 275 -13.37 -11.79 10.52
C ALA A 275 -12.13 -12.62 10.90
N PHE A 276 -12.18 -13.90 10.53
CA PHE A 276 -11.07 -14.84 10.59
C PHE A 276 -10.76 -15.32 9.18
N TRP A 277 -9.63 -14.85 8.65
CA TRP A 277 -9.14 -15.14 7.32
C TRP A 277 -8.13 -16.28 7.37
N TYR A 278 -8.16 -17.18 6.40
CA TYR A 278 -7.24 -18.31 6.32
C TYR A 278 -7.20 -18.88 4.91
N ARG A 279 -6.11 -19.57 4.57
CA ARG A 279 -5.94 -20.25 3.27
C ARG A 279 -6.96 -21.39 3.11
N SER A 280 -7.46 -21.58 1.89
CA SER A 280 -8.59 -22.49 1.60
C SER A 280 -8.35 -23.97 1.88
N ASP A 281 -7.10 -24.42 1.95
CA ASP A 281 -6.69 -25.79 2.23
C ASP A 281 -6.48 -26.08 3.74
N LEU A 282 -6.58 -25.07 4.61
CA LEU A 282 -6.53 -25.29 6.06
C LEU A 282 -7.86 -25.88 6.55
N ASP A 283 -7.77 -26.81 7.51
CA ASP A 283 -8.95 -27.41 8.14
C ASP A 283 -9.78 -26.34 8.85
N GLU A 284 -11.01 -26.13 8.37
CA GLU A 284 -11.95 -25.16 8.94
C GLU A 284 -12.32 -25.51 10.38
N ASN A 285 -12.38 -26.79 10.77
CA ASN A 285 -12.70 -27.16 12.15
C ASN A 285 -11.58 -26.72 13.11
N MET A 286 -10.32 -26.89 12.71
CA MET A 286 -9.17 -26.36 13.43
C MET A 286 -9.25 -24.83 13.54
N VAL A 287 -9.52 -24.13 12.44
CA VAL A 287 -9.63 -22.66 12.42
C VAL A 287 -10.76 -22.17 13.34
N LYS A 288 -11.93 -22.82 13.31
CA LYS A 288 -13.05 -22.51 14.20
C LYS A 288 -12.65 -22.65 15.67
N LYS A 289 -12.05 -23.80 16.05
CA LYS A 289 -11.53 -24.03 17.42
C LYS A 289 -10.51 -23.00 17.87
N ILE A 290 -9.65 -22.49 16.96
CA ILE A 290 -8.72 -21.40 17.28
C ILE A 290 -9.48 -20.10 17.50
N SER A 291 -10.37 -19.73 16.58
CA SER A 291 -11.14 -18.49 16.65
C SER A 291 -12.10 -18.42 17.86
N ASP A 292 -12.64 -19.56 18.30
CA ASP A 292 -13.50 -19.69 19.50
C ASP A 292 -12.80 -19.21 20.78
N LYS A 293 -11.46 -19.25 20.82
CA LYS A 293 -10.70 -18.79 22.00
C LYS A 293 -10.73 -17.28 22.19
N TYR A 294 -10.91 -16.52 21.11
CA TYR A 294 -10.78 -15.06 21.13
C TYR A 294 -12.11 -14.34 21.11
N VAL A 295 -13.18 -15.02 20.69
CA VAL A 295 -14.51 -14.43 20.52
C VAL A 295 -15.46 -15.02 21.55
N LYS A 296 -15.99 -14.16 22.42
CA LYS A 296 -17.00 -14.55 23.42
C LYS A 296 -18.28 -15.06 22.74
N GLN A 297 -19.00 -15.93 23.41
CA GLN A 297 -20.32 -16.39 22.94
C GLN A 297 -21.25 -15.20 22.65
N GLY A 298 -21.96 -15.27 21.53
CA GLY A 298 -22.90 -14.22 21.09
C GLY A 298 -22.27 -13.08 20.28
N ILE A 299 -20.94 -12.99 20.17
CA ILE A 299 -20.29 -12.02 19.28
C ILE A 299 -20.29 -12.56 17.85
N PRO A 300 -20.80 -11.80 16.86
CA PRO A 300 -20.71 -12.19 15.45
C PRO A 300 -19.26 -12.34 14.98
N LYS A 301 -19.00 -13.44 14.28
CA LYS A 301 -17.72 -13.69 13.61
C LYS A 301 -17.96 -14.33 12.27
N VAL A 302 -17.07 -14.05 11.33
CA VAL A 302 -17.13 -14.58 9.96
C VAL A 302 -15.82 -15.28 9.63
N HIS A 303 -15.91 -16.37 8.88
CA HIS A 303 -14.76 -17.17 8.45
C HIS A 303 -14.61 -17.04 6.94
N HIS A 304 -13.52 -16.41 6.51
CA HIS A 304 -13.24 -16.19 5.10
C HIS A 304 -12.13 -17.13 4.63
N ARG A 305 -12.50 -18.04 3.72
CA ARG A 305 -11.56 -18.93 3.04
C ARG A 305 -10.95 -18.22 1.84
N LEU A 306 -9.64 -18.03 1.88
CA LEU A 306 -8.91 -17.39 0.79
C LEU A 306 -8.38 -18.40 -0.21
N SER A 307 -8.72 -18.16 -1.46
CA SER A 307 -8.13 -18.78 -2.65
C SER A 307 -7.95 -17.70 -3.72
N ASN A 308 -7.38 -18.08 -4.87
CA ASN A 308 -7.25 -17.16 -6.01
C ASN A 308 -8.61 -16.57 -6.45
N HIS A 309 -9.71 -17.35 -6.30
CA HIS A 309 -11.07 -16.90 -6.60
C HIS A 309 -11.60 -15.81 -5.66
N SER A 310 -11.03 -15.65 -4.47
CA SER A 310 -11.38 -14.58 -3.52
C SER A 310 -10.96 -13.20 -4.05
N TRP A 311 -9.98 -13.15 -4.96
CA TRP A 311 -9.42 -11.91 -5.53
C TRP A 311 -10.09 -11.50 -6.84
N ASN A 312 -11.37 -11.80 -7.03
CA ASN A 312 -12.09 -11.62 -8.31
C ASN A 312 -12.62 -10.18 -8.55
N GLY A 313 -12.31 -9.23 -7.67
CA GLY A 313 -12.84 -7.86 -7.75
C GLY A 313 -14.33 -7.73 -7.41
N LEU A 314 -14.94 -8.79 -6.87
CA LEU A 314 -16.28 -8.81 -6.28
C LEU A 314 -16.18 -9.09 -4.77
N ASN A 315 -15.51 -10.19 -4.41
CA ASN A 315 -15.29 -10.63 -3.03
C ASN A 315 -14.31 -9.69 -2.32
N ILE A 316 -13.09 -9.52 -2.81
CA ILE A 316 -12.13 -8.56 -2.29
C ILE A 316 -11.95 -7.43 -3.30
N LYS A 317 -12.08 -6.19 -2.83
CA LYS A 317 -11.83 -4.97 -3.60
C LYS A 317 -10.86 -4.09 -2.80
N PRO A 318 -9.60 -3.96 -3.26
CA PRO A 318 -8.66 -3.06 -2.61
C PRO A 318 -9.16 -1.62 -2.63
N PHE A 319 -8.96 -0.92 -1.52
CA PHE A 319 -9.12 0.52 -1.46
C PHE A 319 -7.96 1.21 -2.17
N MET A 320 -8.23 2.40 -2.70
CA MET A 320 -7.25 3.25 -3.33
C MET A 320 -6.82 4.32 -2.32
N ALA A 321 -5.55 4.30 -1.94
CA ALA A 321 -4.98 5.32 -1.07
C ALA A 321 -4.58 6.56 -1.88
N HIS A 322 -4.91 7.74 -1.36
CA HIS A 322 -4.57 9.03 -1.94
C HIS A 322 -4.43 10.10 -0.85
N PHE A 323 -3.85 11.24 -1.20
CA PHE A 323 -3.86 12.44 -0.38
C PHE A 323 -5.17 13.20 -0.56
N GLU A 324 -5.44 14.17 0.33
CA GLU A 324 -6.58 15.07 0.19
C GLU A 324 -6.59 15.71 -1.22
N SER A 325 -7.77 15.69 -1.86
CA SER A 325 -7.96 16.21 -3.21
C SER A 325 -8.70 17.55 -3.19
N LYS A 326 -8.36 18.44 -4.14
CA LYS A 326 -8.96 19.77 -4.27
C LYS A 326 -9.72 19.88 -5.59
N ASN A 327 -10.89 20.50 -5.56
CA ASN A 327 -11.62 20.83 -6.77
C ASN A 327 -11.09 22.14 -7.37
N VAL A 328 -10.74 22.12 -8.66
CA VAL A 328 -10.27 23.30 -9.40
C VAL A 328 -11.15 23.56 -10.62
N LEU A 329 -11.29 24.84 -10.97
CA LEU A 329 -11.96 25.24 -12.19
C LEU A 329 -11.02 25.03 -13.38
N ALA A 330 -11.52 24.37 -14.42
CA ALA A 330 -10.82 24.11 -15.66
C ALA A 330 -11.55 24.77 -16.83
N ASN A 331 -10.81 25.47 -17.68
CA ASN A 331 -11.31 26.09 -18.89
C ASN A 331 -11.16 25.14 -20.07
N ILE A 332 -12.21 25.03 -20.87
CA ILE A 332 -12.25 24.19 -22.07
C ILE A 332 -12.30 25.10 -23.28
N ASP A 333 -11.28 24.96 -24.13
CA ASP A 333 -11.12 25.70 -25.37
C ASP A 333 -10.80 24.75 -26.54
N LYS A 334 -10.91 25.27 -27.76
CA LYS A 334 -10.63 24.53 -29.00
C LYS A 334 -9.59 25.24 -29.88
N PRO A 335 -8.38 25.52 -29.38
CA PRO A 335 -7.32 26.11 -30.20
C PRO A 335 -6.96 25.16 -31.36
N TYR A 336 -6.83 25.70 -32.58
CA TYR A 336 -6.44 24.94 -33.78
C TYR A 336 -7.24 23.65 -34.00
N ASN A 337 -8.55 23.67 -33.73
CA ASN A 337 -9.45 22.52 -33.81
C ASN A 337 -9.15 21.36 -32.84
N ARG A 338 -8.24 21.52 -31.88
CA ARG A 338 -7.96 20.52 -30.83
C ARG A 338 -8.58 20.97 -29.52
N LEU A 339 -9.44 20.13 -28.93
CA LEU A 339 -9.98 20.40 -27.60
C LEU A 339 -8.84 20.38 -26.58
N THR A 340 -8.73 21.45 -25.78
CA THR A 340 -7.68 21.65 -24.80
C THR A 340 -8.32 22.05 -23.48
N ILE A 341 -7.84 21.45 -22.38
CA ILE A 341 -8.29 21.77 -21.03
C ILE A 341 -7.13 22.40 -20.28
N THR A 342 -7.37 23.58 -19.73
CA THR A 342 -6.40 24.32 -18.93
C THR A 342 -6.95 24.51 -17.54
N LEU A 343 -6.18 24.17 -16.52
CA LEU A 343 -6.54 24.36 -15.11
C LEU A 343 -5.39 24.99 -14.34
N GLN A 344 -5.70 25.69 -13.25
CA GLN A 344 -4.66 26.14 -12.33
C GLN A 344 -4.32 25.01 -11.37
N HIS A 345 -3.07 24.55 -11.41
CA HIS A 345 -2.60 23.49 -10.52
C HIS A 345 -2.60 23.99 -9.07
N PRO A 346 -3.14 23.23 -8.10
CA PRO A 346 -3.17 23.64 -6.70
C PRO A 346 -1.79 23.62 -5.99
N GLY A 347 -0.69 23.41 -6.73
CA GLY A 347 0.66 23.17 -6.20
C GLY A 347 0.81 21.83 -5.48
N ASN A 348 2.05 21.42 -5.18
CA ASN A 348 2.30 20.32 -4.24
C ASN A 348 2.51 20.88 -2.83
N GLU A 349 2.07 20.15 -1.80
CA GLU A 349 2.19 20.58 -0.39
C GLU A 349 3.34 19.88 0.34
N PHE A 350 4.10 19.05 -0.36
CA PHE A 350 5.15 18.22 0.24
C PHE A 350 6.46 18.99 0.32
N GLU A 351 7.14 18.88 1.46
CA GLU A 351 8.42 19.56 1.63
C GLU A 351 9.49 19.01 0.67
N MET A 352 10.14 19.91 -0.07
CA MET A 352 11.22 19.57 -0.99
C MET A 352 12.57 19.97 -0.43
N ASN A 353 13.55 19.08 -0.56
CA ASN A 353 14.95 19.35 -0.26
C ASN A 353 15.87 18.57 -1.22
N GLY A 354 17.18 18.78 -1.10
CA GLY A 354 18.17 18.10 -1.96
C GLY A 354 18.17 16.57 -1.87
N TYR A 355 17.58 16.00 -0.80
CA TYR A 355 17.42 14.56 -0.68
C TYR A 355 16.22 14.05 -1.46
N ASN A 356 15.02 14.62 -1.32
CA ASN A 356 13.76 13.98 -1.79
C ASN A 356 13.16 14.55 -3.09
N ASN A 357 13.65 15.68 -3.61
CA ASN A 357 13.04 16.36 -4.76
C ASN A 357 12.88 15.49 -6.03
N HIS A 358 13.73 14.49 -6.21
CA HIS A 358 13.78 13.55 -7.33
C HIS A 358 12.82 12.35 -7.21
N GLN A 359 12.09 12.25 -6.09
CA GLN A 359 11.19 11.13 -5.84
C GLN A 359 9.92 11.23 -6.69
N SER A 360 9.42 10.09 -7.14
CA SER A 360 8.21 10.00 -7.94
C SER A 360 6.97 9.75 -7.11
N LEU A 361 5.88 10.44 -7.49
CA LEU A 361 4.51 10.26 -7.00
C LEU A 361 3.54 10.41 -8.18
N VAL A 362 2.23 10.33 -7.93
CA VAL A 362 1.22 10.49 -8.96
C VAL A 362 0.35 11.71 -8.64
N VAL A 363 0.18 12.61 -9.60
CA VAL A 363 -0.93 13.57 -9.60
C VAL A 363 -2.14 12.90 -10.24
N THR A 364 -3.31 13.00 -9.61
CA THR A 364 -4.56 12.40 -10.08
C THR A 364 -5.54 13.48 -10.51
N TYR A 365 -6.31 13.15 -11.55
CA TYR A 365 -7.37 13.95 -12.11
C TYR A 365 -8.67 13.14 -12.10
N ASN A 366 -9.68 13.66 -11.43
CA ASN A 366 -11.01 13.09 -11.32
C ASN A 366 -12.02 14.06 -11.96
N PRO A 367 -12.28 13.90 -13.27
CA PRO A 367 -13.24 14.73 -13.98
C PRO A 367 -14.69 14.33 -13.64
N PRO A 368 -15.65 15.25 -13.78
CA PRO A 368 -17.05 14.95 -13.53
C PRO A 368 -17.59 14.01 -14.60
N THR A 369 -18.55 13.17 -14.22
CA THR A 369 -19.19 12.20 -15.13
C THR A 369 -20.25 12.81 -16.03
N LEU A 370 -20.68 14.06 -15.78
CA LEU A 370 -21.74 14.73 -16.53
C LEU A 370 -21.15 15.46 -17.75
N HIS A 371 -21.72 15.17 -18.92
CA HIS A 371 -21.22 15.61 -20.21
C HIS A 371 -21.78 16.98 -20.60
N GLU A 372 -20.92 18.00 -20.68
CA GLU A 372 -21.26 19.25 -21.38
C GLU A 372 -20.92 19.18 -22.89
N TYR A 373 -20.14 18.18 -23.32
CA TYR A 373 -19.62 18.05 -24.68
C TYR A 373 -19.92 16.66 -25.28
N PRO A 374 -20.97 16.50 -26.10
CA PRO A 374 -21.43 15.18 -26.58
C PRO A 374 -20.40 14.36 -27.38
N GLU A 375 -19.42 15.03 -28.01
CA GLU A 375 -18.39 14.39 -28.86
C GLU A 375 -17.08 14.07 -28.11
N TYR A 376 -16.95 14.49 -26.85
CA TYR A 376 -15.70 14.36 -26.08
C TYR A 376 -15.99 13.82 -24.67
N THR A 377 -15.03 13.09 -24.11
CA THR A 377 -15.12 12.59 -22.73
C THR A 377 -13.82 12.81 -21.98
N LEU A 378 -13.94 13.19 -20.71
CA LEU A 378 -12.87 13.13 -19.72
C LEU A 378 -13.00 11.89 -18.84
N SER A 379 -14.16 11.24 -18.85
CA SER A 379 -14.37 9.94 -18.24
C SER A 379 -13.80 8.88 -19.19
N LEU A 380 -12.52 8.57 -19.00
CA LEU A 380 -11.82 7.56 -19.77
C LEU A 380 -12.25 6.16 -19.30
N PRO A 381 -12.56 5.22 -20.21
CA PRO A 381 -12.80 3.85 -19.80
C PRO A 381 -11.50 3.24 -19.25
N TYR A 382 -11.64 2.47 -18.16
CA TYR A 382 -10.51 1.80 -17.52
C TYR A 382 -9.98 0.66 -18.39
N LEU A 383 -9.01 1.00 -19.23
CA LEU A 383 -8.32 0.09 -20.16
C LEU A 383 -6.80 0.29 -19.98
N PRO A 384 -6.20 -0.28 -18.92
CA PRO A 384 -4.79 -0.04 -18.61
C PRO A 384 -3.83 -0.52 -19.70
N ASP A 385 -4.20 -1.54 -20.48
CA ASP A 385 -3.39 -2.06 -21.59
C ASP A 385 -3.08 -1.02 -22.68
N ILE A 386 -3.89 0.05 -22.77
CA ILE A 386 -3.71 1.14 -23.74
C ILE A 386 -3.22 2.44 -23.08
N ASN A 387 -2.62 2.37 -21.89
CA ASN A 387 -2.04 3.54 -21.20
C ASN A 387 -1.09 4.34 -22.11
N GLU A 388 -0.25 3.66 -22.91
CA GLU A 388 0.65 4.34 -23.84
C GLU A 388 -0.12 5.16 -24.89
N TRP A 389 -1.21 4.59 -25.42
CA TRP A 389 -2.04 5.30 -26.40
C TRP A 389 -2.71 6.51 -25.76
N TYR A 390 -3.28 6.39 -24.56
CA TYR A 390 -3.82 7.54 -23.83
C TYR A 390 -2.73 8.59 -23.56
N GLY A 391 -1.56 8.16 -23.08
CA GLY A 391 -0.42 9.01 -22.80
C GLY A 391 0.01 9.83 -24.02
N ARG A 392 0.13 9.22 -25.20
CA ARG A 392 0.48 9.94 -26.46
C ARG A 392 -0.50 11.05 -26.84
N ASN A 393 -1.75 10.97 -26.36
CA ASN A 393 -2.79 11.96 -26.66
C ASN A 393 -2.92 13.04 -25.57
N ILE A 394 -2.48 12.76 -24.34
CA ILE A 394 -2.73 13.57 -23.14
C ILE A 394 -1.45 14.17 -22.55
N THR A 395 -0.33 13.44 -22.54
CA THR A 395 0.93 13.82 -21.89
C THR A 395 2.10 13.89 -22.88
N PHE A 396 3.17 14.59 -22.50
CA PHE A 396 4.40 14.64 -23.30
C PHE A 396 5.16 13.30 -23.28
N ASP A 397 5.44 12.75 -22.09
CA ASP A 397 5.94 11.38 -21.93
C ASP A 397 4.75 10.42 -21.83
N PRO A 398 4.52 9.55 -22.83
CA PRO A 398 3.38 8.64 -22.82
C PRO A 398 3.48 7.55 -21.75
N PHE A 399 4.67 7.33 -21.18
CA PHE A 399 4.90 6.28 -20.18
C PHE A 399 4.62 6.73 -18.74
N GLU A 400 4.33 8.00 -18.52
CA GLU A 400 3.94 8.57 -17.22
C GLU A 400 2.43 8.47 -16.96
N PHE A 401 1.62 8.24 -18.00
CA PHE A 401 0.18 8.22 -17.89
C PHE A 401 -0.35 6.90 -17.31
N ARG A 402 -1.33 6.97 -16.41
CA ARG A 402 -2.04 5.83 -15.83
C ARG A 402 -3.54 6.07 -15.82
N VAL A 403 -4.32 5.25 -16.52
CA VAL A 403 -5.77 5.25 -16.36
C VAL A 403 -6.16 4.48 -15.09
N GLY A 404 -7.09 5.03 -14.33
CA GLY A 404 -7.71 4.40 -13.17
C GLY A 404 -9.22 4.28 -13.35
N LYS A 405 -9.89 3.60 -12.42
CA LYS A 405 -11.36 3.52 -12.41
C LYS A 405 -11.97 4.85 -11.95
N GLY A 406 -12.38 5.68 -12.91
CA GLY A 406 -13.01 6.98 -12.65
C GLY A 406 -12.00 8.12 -12.38
N GLU A 407 -10.71 7.85 -12.50
CA GLU A 407 -9.64 8.84 -12.43
C GLU A 407 -8.58 8.53 -13.50
N PHE A 408 -7.74 9.48 -13.83
CA PHE A 408 -6.46 9.20 -14.47
C PHE A 408 -5.35 9.94 -13.74
N GLY A 409 -4.13 9.44 -13.84
CA GLY A 409 -2.98 10.02 -13.17
C GLY A 409 -1.78 10.19 -14.09
N LYS A 410 -0.92 11.14 -13.74
CA LYS A 410 0.39 11.33 -14.32
C LYS A 410 1.43 11.09 -13.24
N ILE A 411 2.39 10.21 -13.51
CA ILE A 411 3.56 10.04 -12.66
C ILE A 411 4.43 11.28 -12.85
N ILE A 412 4.76 11.95 -11.74
CA ILE A 412 5.58 13.16 -11.74
C ILE A 412 6.74 13.00 -10.77
N LYS A 413 7.76 13.84 -10.92
CA LYS A 413 8.79 14.07 -9.90
C LYS A 413 8.33 15.11 -8.91
N LEU A 414 8.79 15.02 -7.66
CA LEU A 414 8.37 15.95 -6.62
C LEU A 414 8.73 17.42 -6.95
N TYR A 415 9.84 17.66 -7.65
CA TYR A 415 10.20 19.01 -8.12
C TYR A 415 9.30 19.57 -9.23
N GLU A 416 8.43 18.75 -9.84
CA GLU A 416 7.57 19.19 -10.95
C GLU A 416 6.30 19.83 -10.39
N ASP A 417 6.25 21.17 -10.45
CA ASP A 417 5.09 21.96 -10.01
C ASP A 417 3.97 22.06 -11.07
N THR A 418 4.18 21.55 -12.29
CA THR A 418 3.24 21.71 -13.39
C THR A 418 3.10 20.45 -14.24
N ALA A 419 1.86 19.98 -14.38
CA ALA A 419 1.48 19.09 -15.47
C ALA A 419 1.43 19.93 -16.76
N SER A 420 2.50 19.85 -17.56
CA SER A 420 2.42 20.10 -18.99
C SER A 420 2.13 18.82 -19.76
#